data_AF-A0A925M299-F1
#
_entry.id   AF-A0A925M299-F1
#
_cell.length_a   1.000
_cell.length_b   1.000
_cell.length_c   1.000
_cell.angle_alpha   90.00
_cell.angle_beta   90.00
_cell.angle_gamma   90.00
#
_symmetry.space_group_name_H-M   'P 1'
#
loop_
_entity.id
_entity.type
_entity.pdbx_description
1 polymer ?
#
loop_
_entity_poly.entity_id
_entity_poly.type
_entity_poly.pdbx_seq_one_letter_code
_entity_poly.pdbx_strand_id
1 'polypeptide(L)'
;MSRLLIKPRSHRRGRRAAFNVQSLKLDRRWLSAEWYTRHLAPSWQACIPLALLILIGWSVAAVAQDPPKLEDVAKATSDLKVGLDTVWVMVAAMLVFFMNAGFCMLETGFCRQKNAVNVLAKNLIVFAFSTIAFWFIGWGLMFGNGNPFFGTEGLFFLSGA
;
A
#
# COMPACT_ATOMS: atom_id res chain seq x y z
N MET A 1 11.29 -28.45 62.57
CA MET A 1 12.38 -27.47 62.75
C MET A 1 13.15 -27.40 61.43
N SER A 2 13.42 -26.29 60.74
CA SER A 2 13.11 -24.89 60.95
C SER A 2 13.48 -24.14 59.67
N ARG A 3 12.55 -23.29 59.22
CA ARG A 3 12.77 -21.98 58.57
C ARG A 3 13.25 -21.94 57.12
N LEU A 4 12.26 -21.80 56.24
CA LEU A 4 12.31 -21.00 54.99
C LEU A 4 13.14 -19.72 55.18
N LEU A 5 14.23 -19.59 54.42
CA LEU A 5 15.02 -18.37 54.31
C LEU A 5 14.38 -17.41 53.29
N ILE A 6 13.61 -16.46 53.82
CA ILE A 6 13.01 -15.35 53.08
C ILE A 6 14.11 -14.32 52.75
N LYS A 7 14.36 -14.09 51.45
CA LYS A 7 15.22 -13.02 50.94
C LYS A 7 14.51 -11.67 51.08
N PRO A 8 15.10 -10.66 51.75
CA PRO A 8 14.45 -9.35 51.91
C PRO A 8 14.39 -8.59 50.58
N ARG A 9 13.22 -8.01 50.29
CA ARG A 9 12.92 -7.18 49.13
C ARG A 9 13.43 -5.76 49.40
N SER A 10 14.50 -5.32 48.72
CA SER A 10 15.03 -3.96 48.90
C SER A 10 14.19 -2.93 48.13
N HIS A 11 13.55 -2.02 48.86
CA HIS A 11 12.91 -0.81 48.37
C HIS A 11 13.92 0.06 47.60
N ARG A 12 13.76 0.21 46.28
CA ARG A 12 14.42 1.29 45.53
C ARG A 12 13.50 2.51 45.48
N ARG A 13 13.83 3.49 46.32
CA ARG A 13 13.29 4.86 46.29
C ARG A 13 13.39 5.43 44.88
N GLY A 14 12.26 5.88 44.33
CA GLY A 14 12.20 6.60 43.06
C GLY A 14 12.98 7.91 43.14
N ARG A 15 14.09 7.99 42.41
CA ARG A 15 14.70 9.27 42.05
C ARG A 15 13.82 9.87 40.95
N ARG A 16 12.97 10.83 41.31
CA ARG A 16 12.32 11.72 40.34
C ARG A 16 13.45 12.49 39.65
N ALA A 17 13.81 12.06 38.44
CA ALA A 17 14.69 12.82 37.58
C ALA A 17 13.95 14.10 37.18
N ALA A 18 14.41 15.24 37.68
CA ALA A 18 13.96 16.53 37.21
C ALA A 18 14.25 16.60 35.70
N PHE A 19 13.20 16.66 34.89
CA PHE A 19 13.29 16.74 33.43
C PHE A 19 13.80 18.14 33.06
N ASN A 20 15.11 18.26 32.87
CA ASN A 20 15.77 19.52 32.55
C ASN A 20 15.56 19.86 31.07
N VAL A 21 14.75 20.89 30.79
CA VAL A 21 14.40 21.36 29.43
C VAL A 21 15.63 21.77 28.61
N GLN A 22 16.76 22.12 29.24
CA GLN A 22 18.01 22.45 28.54
C GLN A 22 18.68 21.26 27.83
N SER A 23 18.26 20.02 28.12
CA SER A 23 18.70 18.81 27.41
C SER A 23 18.05 18.59 26.05
N LEU A 24 16.98 19.35 25.73
CA LEU A 24 16.37 19.38 24.41
C LEU A 24 16.95 20.51 23.55
N LYS A 25 18.23 20.85 23.74
CA LYS A 25 19.00 21.45 22.65
C LYS A 25 19.21 20.33 21.65
N LEU A 26 18.41 20.29 20.57
CA LEU A 26 18.64 19.39 19.44
C LEU A 26 20.09 19.59 19.01
N ASP A 27 20.94 18.61 19.32
CA ASP A 27 22.37 18.72 19.08
C ASP A 27 22.59 19.01 17.58
N ARG A 28 23.08 20.22 17.27
CA ARG A 28 23.37 20.65 15.88
C ARG A 28 24.33 19.70 15.15
N ARG A 29 24.98 18.79 15.90
CA ARG A 29 25.76 17.65 15.42
C ARG A 29 24.98 16.70 14.51
N TRP A 30 23.69 16.47 14.74
CA TRP A 30 22.84 15.62 13.88
C TRP A 30 22.59 16.23 12.48
N LEU A 31 22.73 17.55 12.36
CA LEU A 31 22.57 18.30 11.10
C LEU A 31 23.91 18.58 10.41
N SER A 32 25.03 18.12 10.98
CA SER A 32 26.34 18.32 10.37
C SER A 32 26.53 17.38 9.16
N ALA A 33 27.06 17.92 8.06
CA ALA A 33 27.37 17.14 6.85
C ALA A 33 28.31 15.94 7.14
N GLU A 34 29.12 16.03 8.19
CA GLU A 34 29.98 14.95 8.66
C GLU A 34 29.21 13.78 9.28
N TRP A 35 28.10 14.03 9.96
CA TRP A 35 27.24 12.96 10.48
C TRP A 35 26.57 12.21 9.33
N TYR A 36 26.08 12.98 8.35
CA TYR A 36 25.45 12.47 7.13
C TYR A 36 26.39 11.60 6.31
N THR A 37 27.65 12.01 6.12
CA THR A 37 28.61 11.21 5.35
C THR A 37 29.02 9.91 6.05
N ARG A 38 29.00 9.86 7.40
CA ARG A 38 29.51 8.72 8.18
C ARG A 38 28.47 7.67 8.56
N HIS A 39 27.20 8.03 8.72
CA HIS A 39 26.16 7.09 9.17
C HIS A 39 25.25 6.62 8.04
N LEU A 40 25.38 7.21 6.85
CA LEU A 40 24.45 7.02 5.75
C LEU A 40 25.12 6.33 4.57
N ALA A 41 24.56 5.18 4.17
CA ALA A 41 25.08 4.40 3.05
C ALA A 41 25.14 5.23 1.75
N PRO A 42 26.12 5.00 0.86
CA PRO A 42 26.32 5.81 -0.34
C PRO A 42 25.09 5.90 -1.26
N SER A 43 24.28 4.84 -1.31
CA SER A 43 23.01 4.81 -2.06
C SER A 43 21.96 5.77 -1.50
N TRP A 44 21.88 5.93 -0.18
CA TRP A 44 20.91 6.83 0.46
C TRP A 44 21.30 8.30 0.28
N GLN A 45 22.60 8.60 0.15
CA GLN A 45 23.10 9.93 -0.17
C GLN A 45 22.74 10.39 -1.60
N ALA A 46 22.63 9.46 -2.54
CA ALA A 46 22.19 9.75 -3.91
C ALA A 46 20.65 9.89 -4.01
N CYS A 47 19.89 9.15 -3.20
CA CYS A 47 18.43 9.18 -3.22
C CYS A 47 17.83 10.50 -2.69
N ILE A 48 18.45 11.14 -1.70
CA ILE A 48 17.94 12.40 -1.10
C ILE A 48 17.93 13.58 -2.08
N PRO A 49 19.02 13.91 -2.81
CA PRO A 49 19.00 14.98 -3.80
C PRO A 49 18.14 14.63 -5.01
N LEU A 50 18.08 13.35 -5.41
CA LEU A 50 17.20 12.89 -6.49
C LEU A 50 15.72 13.08 -6.11
N ALA A 51 15.34 12.72 -4.89
CA ALA A 51 13.98 12.95 -4.39
C ALA A 51 13.64 14.45 -4.33
N LEU A 52 14.59 15.29 -3.90
CA LEU A 52 14.40 16.75 -3.90
C LEU A 52 14.25 17.32 -5.31
N LEU A 53 15.03 16.84 -6.28
CA LEU A 53 14.92 17.23 -7.68
C LEU A 53 13.58 16.82 -8.30
N ILE A 54 13.08 15.62 -7.97
CA ILE A 54 11.77 15.16 -8.43
C ILE A 54 10.64 16.02 -7.83
N LEU A 55 10.73 16.32 -6.53
CA LEU A 55 9.74 17.16 -5.84
C LEU A 55 9.72 18.60 -6.39
N ILE A 56 10.89 19.17 -6.67
CA ILE A 56 11.00 20.52 -7.27
C ILE A 56 10.51 20.48 -8.73
N GLY A 57 10.85 19.44 -9.50
CA GLY A 57 10.40 19.26 -10.87
C GLY A 57 8.89 19.16 -11.01
N TRP A 58 8.23 18.42 -10.10
CA TRP A 58 6.77 18.40 -10.03
C TRP A 58 6.15 19.72 -9.58
N SER A 59 6.81 20.45 -8.67
CA SER A 59 6.29 21.73 -8.15
C SER A 59 6.35 22.85 -9.19
N VAL A 60 7.37 22.88 -10.05
CA VAL A 60 7.51 23.90 -11.12
C VAL A 60 6.52 23.66 -12.25
N ALA A 61 6.20 22.40 -12.57
CA ALA A 61 5.21 22.07 -13.59
C ALA A 61 3.80 22.60 -13.25
N ALA A 62 3.47 22.74 -11.95
CA ALA A 62 2.18 23.25 -11.50
C ALA A 62 1.99 24.77 -11.72
N VAL A 63 3.07 25.54 -11.86
CA VAL A 63 3.02 27.01 -11.97
C VAL A 63 2.88 27.53 -13.41
N ALA A 64 3.02 26.67 -14.42
CA ALA A 64 3.01 27.05 -15.83
C ALA A 64 1.62 27.11 -16.49
N GLN A 65 0.52 26.91 -15.73
CA GLN A 65 -0.83 26.98 -16.28
C GLN A 65 -1.41 28.39 -16.19
N ASP A 66 -1.74 28.99 -17.34
CA ASP A 66 -2.51 30.23 -17.46
C ASP A 66 -3.89 30.11 -16.77
N PRO A 67 -4.48 31.22 -16.25
CA PRO A 67 -5.75 31.19 -15.54
C PRO A 67 -6.88 30.76 -16.50
N PRO A 68 -7.47 29.57 -16.31
CA PRO A 68 -8.46 29.06 -17.26
C PRO A 68 -9.87 29.50 -16.83
N LYS A 69 -10.76 29.69 -17.81
CA LYS A 69 -12.15 30.12 -17.57
C LYS A 69 -12.86 29.10 -16.67
N LEU A 70 -13.56 29.55 -15.63
CA LEU A 70 -14.12 28.72 -14.56
C LEU A 70 -14.93 27.49 -15.05
N GLU A 71 -15.64 27.62 -16.17
CA GLU A 71 -16.48 26.54 -16.73
C GLU A 71 -15.67 25.50 -17.51
N ASP A 72 -14.56 25.89 -18.15
CA ASP A 72 -13.70 25.02 -18.94
C ASP A 72 -12.74 24.22 -18.02
N VAL A 73 -12.30 24.81 -16.90
CA VAL A 73 -11.48 24.13 -15.88
C VAL A 73 -12.22 23.00 -15.23
N ALA A 74 -13.50 23.22 -14.86
CA ALA A 74 -14.29 22.22 -14.17
C ALA A 74 -14.47 20.97 -15.04
N LYS A 75 -14.74 21.14 -16.34
CA LYS A 75 -14.86 20.04 -17.31
C LYS A 75 -13.52 19.37 -17.62
N ALA A 76 -12.47 20.15 -17.88
CA ALA A 76 -11.14 19.59 -18.15
C ALA A 76 -10.60 18.79 -16.95
N THR A 77 -10.85 19.27 -15.73
CA THR A 77 -10.43 18.57 -14.50
C THR A 77 -11.28 17.32 -14.25
N SER A 78 -12.58 17.34 -14.54
CA SER A 78 -13.43 16.14 -14.41
C SER A 78 -13.03 15.06 -15.42
N ASP A 79 -12.77 15.45 -16.67
CA ASP A 79 -12.40 14.50 -17.73
C ASP A 79 -11.03 13.88 -17.45
N LEU A 80 -10.05 14.71 -17.03
CA LEU A 80 -8.74 14.22 -16.61
C LEU A 80 -8.84 13.29 -15.40
N LYS A 81 -9.71 13.61 -14.43
CA LYS A 81 -9.94 12.77 -13.26
C LYS A 81 -10.48 11.40 -13.66
N VAL A 82 -11.51 11.35 -14.52
CA VAL A 82 -12.08 10.07 -14.99
C VAL A 82 -11.04 9.26 -15.76
N GLY A 83 -10.26 9.89 -16.63
CA GLY A 83 -9.18 9.22 -17.36
C GLY A 83 -8.12 8.64 -16.42
N LEU A 84 -7.68 9.41 -15.42
CA LEU A 84 -6.67 8.97 -14.46
C LEU A 84 -7.19 7.86 -13.54
N ASP A 85 -8.43 7.98 -13.05
CA ASP A 85 -9.09 6.95 -12.24
C ASP A 85 -9.25 5.64 -13.04
N THR A 86 -9.60 5.73 -14.33
CA THR A 86 -9.76 4.55 -15.20
C THR A 86 -8.41 3.86 -15.41
N VAL A 87 -7.36 4.62 -15.76
CA VAL A 87 -6.01 4.07 -15.91
C VAL A 87 -5.54 3.45 -14.60
N TRP A 88 -5.79 4.11 -13.47
CA TRP A 88 -5.46 3.59 -12.15
C TRP A 88 -6.13 2.25 -11.86
N VAL A 89 -7.44 2.13 -12.10
CA VAL A 89 -8.18 0.88 -11.90
C VAL A 89 -7.68 -0.23 -12.84
N MET A 90 -7.33 0.11 -14.09
CA MET A 90 -6.76 -0.86 -15.04
C MET A 90 -5.38 -1.35 -14.59
N VAL A 91 -4.52 -0.46 -14.08
CA VAL A 91 -3.22 -0.84 -13.51
C VAL A 91 -3.42 -1.69 -12.25
N ALA A 92 -4.33 -1.30 -11.35
CA ALA A 92 -4.66 -2.08 -10.17
C ALA A 92 -5.17 -3.48 -10.54
N ALA A 93 -6.01 -3.61 -11.58
CA ALA A 93 -6.46 -4.89 -12.09
C ALA A 93 -5.30 -5.77 -12.57
N MET A 94 -4.34 -5.20 -13.32
CA MET A 94 -3.11 -5.92 -13.75
C MET A 94 -2.28 -6.42 -12.56
N LEU A 95 -2.16 -5.62 -11.49
CA LEU A 95 -1.45 -6.03 -10.28
C LEU A 95 -2.15 -7.20 -9.56
N VAL A 96 -3.48 -7.24 -9.56
CA VAL A 96 -4.26 -8.36 -8.98
C VAL A 96 -4.10 -9.65 -9.78
N PHE A 97 -4.05 -9.57 -11.12
CA PHE A 97 -3.71 -10.72 -11.97
C PHE A 97 -2.31 -11.27 -11.61
N PHE A 98 -1.36 -10.38 -11.38
CA PHE A 98 0.01 -10.75 -11.00
C PHE A 98 0.09 -11.43 -9.62
N MET A 99 -0.82 -11.11 -8.69
CA MET A 99 -0.88 -11.76 -7.37
C MET A 99 -1.31 -13.23 -7.47
N ASN A 100 -2.34 -13.52 -8.25
CA ASN A 100 -2.81 -14.90 -8.47
C ASN A 100 -1.76 -15.75 -9.20
N ALA A 101 -1.12 -15.17 -10.23
CA ALA A 101 -0.03 -15.82 -10.93
C ALA A 101 1.21 -16.03 -10.03
N GLY A 102 1.54 -15.04 -9.19
CA GLY A 102 2.67 -15.09 -8.27
C GLY A 102 2.53 -16.19 -7.22
N PHE A 103 1.37 -16.30 -6.58
CA PHE A 103 1.11 -17.39 -5.62
C PHE A 103 1.16 -18.76 -6.30
N CYS A 104 0.58 -18.86 -7.49
CA CYS A 104 0.62 -20.11 -8.27
C CYS A 104 2.06 -20.54 -8.58
N MET A 105 2.94 -19.60 -8.93
CA MET A 105 4.36 -19.90 -9.16
C MET A 105 5.07 -20.36 -7.87
N LEU A 106 4.73 -19.79 -6.71
CA LEU A 106 5.27 -20.21 -5.42
C LEU A 106 4.79 -21.61 -5.04
N GLU A 107 3.50 -21.90 -5.19
CA GLU A 107 2.92 -23.22 -4.89
C GLU A 107 3.50 -24.32 -5.80
N THR A 108 3.66 -24.02 -7.08
CA THR A 108 4.28 -24.93 -8.05
C THR A 108 5.78 -25.09 -7.83
N GLY A 109 6.46 -24.06 -7.30
CA GLY A 109 7.88 -24.11 -6.95
C GLY A 109 8.20 -25.02 -5.76
N PHE A 110 7.27 -25.19 -4.81
CA PHE A 110 7.45 -26.08 -3.65
C PHE A 110 6.97 -27.52 -3.89
N CYS A 111 6.25 -27.77 -4.98
CA CYS A 111 5.74 -29.11 -5.28
C CYS A 111 6.75 -29.94 -6.08
N ARG A 112 6.69 -31.27 -5.94
CA ARG A 112 7.59 -32.17 -6.66
C ARG A 112 7.34 -32.08 -8.17
N GLN A 113 8.40 -31.97 -8.97
CA GLN A 113 8.34 -31.72 -10.41
C GLN A 113 7.33 -32.58 -11.19
N LYS A 114 7.18 -33.87 -10.81
CA LYS A 114 6.23 -34.78 -11.45
C LYS A 114 4.74 -34.40 -11.31
N ASN A 115 4.40 -33.52 -10.37
CA ASN A 115 3.03 -33.05 -10.14
C ASN A 115 2.88 -31.53 -10.34
N ALA A 116 3.95 -30.82 -10.73
CA ALA A 116 3.95 -29.36 -10.87
C ALA A 116 2.94 -28.87 -11.90
N VAL A 117 2.86 -29.54 -13.05
CA VAL A 117 1.88 -29.23 -14.10
C VAL A 117 0.44 -29.37 -13.60
N ASN A 118 0.18 -30.37 -12.75
CA ASN A 118 -1.17 -30.63 -12.25
C ASN A 118 -1.60 -29.61 -11.19
N VAL A 119 -0.66 -29.07 -10.41
CA VAL A 119 -0.90 -27.97 -9.45
C VAL A 119 -1.08 -26.64 -10.17
N LEU A 120 -0.24 -26.35 -11.17
CA LEU A 120 -0.34 -25.17 -12.03
C LEU A 120 -1.69 -25.13 -12.76
N ALA A 121 -2.09 -26.25 -13.37
CA ALA A 121 -3.34 -26.34 -14.13
C ALA A 121 -4.58 -26.09 -13.26
N LYS A 122 -4.62 -26.64 -12.04
CA LYS A 122 -5.73 -26.40 -11.11
C LYS A 122 -5.84 -24.93 -10.72
N ASN A 123 -4.72 -24.29 -10.39
CA ASN A 123 -4.70 -22.88 -10.04
C ASN A 123 -5.14 -21.99 -11.21
N LEU A 124 -4.69 -22.28 -12.43
CA LEU A 124 -5.10 -21.51 -13.61
C LEU A 124 -6.59 -21.70 -13.95
N ILE A 125 -7.11 -22.93 -13.84
CA ILE A 125 -8.52 -23.24 -14.10
C ILE A 125 -9.43 -22.56 -13.08
N VAL A 126 -9.06 -22.58 -11.79
CA VAL A 126 -9.84 -21.90 -10.73
C VAL A 126 -9.84 -20.39 -10.96
N PHE A 127 -8.71 -19.81 -11.38
CA PHE A 127 -8.63 -18.39 -11.72
C PHE A 127 -9.55 -18.03 -12.90
N ALA A 128 -9.49 -18.79 -13.99
CA ALA A 128 -10.36 -18.60 -15.15
C ALA A 128 -11.84 -18.75 -14.79
N PHE A 129 -12.20 -19.79 -14.04
CA PHE A 129 -13.59 -20.02 -13.63
C PHE A 129 -14.08 -18.92 -12.68
N SER A 130 -13.23 -18.40 -11.79
CA SER A 130 -13.58 -17.28 -10.92
C SER A 130 -13.93 -16.02 -11.70
N THR A 131 -13.13 -15.66 -12.73
CA THR A 131 -13.44 -14.49 -13.56
C THR A 131 -14.74 -14.65 -14.36
N ILE A 132 -15.01 -15.85 -14.89
CA ILE A 132 -16.26 -16.15 -15.60
C ILE A 132 -17.45 -16.12 -14.63
N ALA A 133 -17.34 -16.75 -13.47
CA ALA A 133 -18.39 -16.75 -12.45
C ALA A 133 -18.72 -15.34 -11.94
N PHE A 134 -17.69 -14.49 -11.78
CA PHE A 134 -17.88 -13.09 -11.43
C PHE A 134 -18.62 -12.31 -12.51
N TRP A 135 -18.33 -12.57 -13.79
CA TRP A 135 -19.03 -11.96 -14.91
C TRP A 135 -20.50 -12.39 -15.02
N PHE A 136 -20.80 -13.67 -14.75
CA PHE A 136 -22.16 -14.20 -14.86
C PHE A 136 -23.10 -13.74 -13.73
N ILE A 137 -22.64 -13.82 -12.47
CA ILE A 137 -23.48 -13.58 -11.27
C ILE A 137 -22.83 -12.60 -10.29
N GLY A 138 -21.50 -12.55 -10.23
CA GLY A 138 -20.79 -11.73 -9.23
C GLY A 138 -21.04 -10.22 -9.35
N TRP A 139 -21.16 -9.71 -10.58
CA TRP A 139 -21.49 -8.30 -10.81
C TRP A 139 -22.86 -7.92 -10.23
N GLY A 140 -23.91 -8.67 -10.59
CA GLY A 140 -25.27 -8.41 -10.12
C GLY A 140 -25.43 -8.57 -8.61
N LEU A 141 -24.66 -9.47 -7.97
CA LEU A 141 -24.72 -9.66 -6.52
C LEU A 141 -24.03 -8.53 -5.73
N MET A 142 -22.92 -7.98 -6.26
CA MET A 142 -22.12 -6.97 -5.57
C MET A 142 -22.56 -5.52 -5.87
N PHE A 143 -23.03 -5.26 -7.09
CA PHE A 143 -23.40 -3.91 -7.55
C PHE A 143 -24.89 -3.76 -7.89
N GLY A 144 -25.68 -4.83 -7.85
CA GLY A 144 -27.12 -4.77 -8.09
C GLY A 144 -27.88 -4.06 -6.96
N ASN A 145 -28.97 -3.36 -7.32
CA ASN A 145 -29.88 -2.77 -6.34
C ASN A 145 -30.61 -3.86 -5.56
N GLY A 146 -30.72 -3.72 -4.24
CA GLY A 146 -31.35 -4.72 -3.38
C GLY A 146 -31.32 -4.39 -1.90
N ASN A 147 -31.18 -5.43 -1.07
CA ASN A 147 -31.12 -5.30 0.38
C ASN A 147 -29.70 -4.90 0.83
N PRO A 148 -29.52 -4.37 2.06
CA PRO A 148 -28.19 -3.98 2.59
C PRO A 148 -27.12 -5.10 2.60
N PHE A 149 -27.55 -6.35 2.40
CA PHE A 149 -26.66 -7.51 2.37
C PHE A 149 -26.35 -8.01 0.95
N PHE A 150 -27.28 -7.90 -0.01
CA PHE A 150 -27.13 -8.44 -1.37
C PHE A 150 -27.96 -7.68 -2.40
N GLY A 151 -27.40 -7.50 -3.61
CA GLY A 151 -28.14 -7.01 -4.77
C GLY A 151 -29.18 -8.04 -5.24
N THR A 152 -30.40 -7.61 -5.49
CA THR A 152 -31.53 -8.48 -5.88
C THR A 152 -32.04 -8.20 -7.29
N GLU A 153 -31.68 -7.05 -7.87
CA GLU A 153 -32.08 -6.62 -9.20
C GLU A 153 -30.92 -6.76 -10.20
N GLY A 154 -31.22 -7.23 -11.42
CA GLY A 154 -30.22 -7.38 -12.50
C GLY A 154 -29.10 -8.37 -12.18
N LEU A 155 -29.45 -9.51 -11.54
CA LEU A 155 -28.53 -10.56 -11.08
C LEU A 155 -27.71 -11.24 -12.19
N PHE A 156 -28.17 -11.19 -13.43
CA PHE A 156 -27.52 -11.87 -14.56
C PHE A 156 -26.74 -10.88 -15.43
N PHE A 157 -25.47 -11.20 -15.68
CA PHE A 157 -24.53 -10.41 -16.49
C PHE A 157 -24.29 -8.99 -15.94
N LEU A 158 -23.80 -8.07 -16.79
CA LEU A 158 -23.61 -6.65 -16.46
C LEU A 158 -24.93 -5.85 -16.40
N SER A 159 -26.10 -6.52 -16.38
CA SER A 159 -27.41 -5.85 -16.41
C SER A 159 -27.80 -5.20 -15.06
N GLY A 160 -27.03 -5.40 -14.00
CA GLY A 160 -27.31 -4.95 -12.63
C GLY A 160 -26.94 -3.49 -12.32
N ALA A 161 -26.83 -2.61 -13.32
CA ALA A 161 -26.62 -1.17 -13.11
C ALA A 161 -27.58 -0.35 -13.97
#